data_AF-A0A485AV44-F1
#
_entry.id   AF-A0A485AV44-F1
#
_cell.length_a   1.000
_cell.length_b   1.000
_cell.length_c   1.000
_cell.angle_alpha   90.00
_cell.angle_beta   90.00
_cell.angle_gamma   90.00
#
_symmetry.space_group_name_H-M   'P 1'
#
loop_
_entity.id
_entity.type
_entity.pdbx_description
1 polymer ?
#
loop_
_entity_poly.entity_id
_entity_poly.type
_entity_poly.pdbx_seq_one_letter_code
_entity_poly.pdbx_strand_id
1 'polypeptide(L)'
;MVAELTALRDQIDAVDKALLDLLAKRLELVAEVGEVKSQYGLPIYVPEREASMLASRRKEAAAMGVPPDLIEDVLRRVMRESYSSENDKGFKTLCPSLRPVVIVGGGGQMGRLFEKMLGLSGYQVRTLEKEDWARAPELVADAGMVIVSVPIHVTEQVIEKLPPLPADCILVDLCSVKAGPLQAMLSAHSGPVVGLHPMFGPDSGSLAKQVVVYCDGRQPEAYQWFLEQIQVWGGALTSD
;
A
#
# COMPACT_ATOMS: atom_id res chain seq x y z
N MET A 1 -32.54 28.00 -33.08
CA MET A 1 -31.27 27.26 -33.30
C MET A 1 -30.14 27.69 -32.37
N VAL A 2 -29.50 28.87 -32.53
CA VAL A 2 -28.36 29.23 -31.64
C VAL A 2 -28.79 29.44 -30.18
N ALA A 3 -29.91 30.14 -29.94
CA ALA A 3 -30.41 30.38 -28.59
C ALA A 3 -30.90 29.10 -27.86
N GLU A 4 -31.56 28.18 -28.57
CA GLU A 4 -32.00 26.89 -28.01
C GLU A 4 -30.81 25.99 -27.66
N LEU A 5 -29.77 25.99 -28.49
CA LEU A 5 -28.55 25.27 -28.21
C LEU A 5 -27.82 25.84 -26.98
N THR A 6 -27.77 27.17 -26.84
CA THR A 6 -27.21 27.82 -25.64
C THR A 6 -27.99 27.43 -24.40
N ALA A 7 -29.33 27.50 -24.42
CA ALA A 7 -30.14 27.13 -23.27
C ALA A 7 -30.00 25.66 -22.84
N LEU A 8 -29.75 24.75 -23.79
CA LEU A 8 -29.43 23.35 -23.47
C LEU A 8 -28.03 23.19 -22.87
N ARG A 9 -27.04 23.96 -23.35
CA ARG A 9 -25.69 23.96 -22.78
C ARG A 9 -25.69 24.50 -21.35
N ASP A 10 -26.43 25.56 -21.08
CA ASP A 10 -26.56 26.12 -19.73
C ASP A 10 -27.17 25.10 -18.75
N GLN A 11 -28.11 24.27 -19.23
CA GLN A 11 -28.67 23.17 -18.44
C GLN A 11 -27.66 22.04 -18.20
N ILE A 12 -26.83 21.70 -19.20
CA ILE A 12 -25.75 20.72 -19.04
C ILE A 12 -24.73 21.23 -18.03
N ASP A 13 -24.30 22.49 -18.12
CA ASP A 13 -23.35 23.10 -17.19
C ASP A 13 -23.89 23.08 -15.74
N ALA A 14 -25.20 23.27 -15.56
CA ALA A 14 -25.83 23.16 -14.25
C ALA A 14 -25.80 21.72 -13.71
N VAL A 15 -26.01 20.71 -14.56
CA VAL A 15 -25.90 19.28 -14.19
C VAL A 15 -24.45 18.92 -13.85
N ASP A 16 -23.49 19.38 -14.64
CA ASP A 16 -22.06 19.14 -14.42
C ASP A 16 -21.58 19.79 -13.12
N LYS A 17 -22.10 20.98 -12.79
CA LYS A 17 -21.86 21.61 -11.48
C LYS A 17 -22.43 20.77 -10.33
N ALA A 18 -23.64 20.25 -10.46
CA ALA A 18 -24.23 19.38 -9.44
C ALA A 18 -23.41 18.08 -9.26
N LEU A 19 -22.84 17.54 -10.35
CA LEU A 19 -21.91 16.41 -10.27
C LEU A 19 -20.65 16.77 -9.45
N LEU A 20 -20.07 17.96 -9.65
CA LEU A 20 -18.93 18.42 -8.85
C LEU A 20 -19.27 18.52 -7.36
N ASP A 21 -20.44 19.08 -7.02
CA ASP A 21 -20.90 19.20 -5.63
C ASP A 21 -21.09 17.82 -4.98
N LEU A 22 -21.65 16.85 -5.71
CA LEU A 22 -21.80 15.46 -5.24
C LEU A 22 -20.46 14.76 -5.07
N LEU A 23 -19.49 15.00 -5.95
CA LEU A 23 -18.15 14.45 -5.83
C LEU A 23 -17.42 15.03 -4.61
N ALA A 24 -17.51 16.33 -4.38
CA ALA A 24 -16.97 16.98 -3.19
C ALA A 24 -17.58 16.38 -1.92
N LYS A 25 -18.90 16.24 -1.88
CA LYS A 25 -19.58 15.64 -0.72
C LYS A 25 -19.17 14.19 -0.48
N ARG A 26 -18.95 13.43 -1.55
CA ARG A 26 -18.46 12.05 -1.46
C ARG A 26 -17.05 11.99 -0.87
N LEU A 27 -16.16 12.92 -1.25
CA LEU A 27 -14.80 12.98 -0.70
C LEU A 27 -14.81 13.30 0.80
N GLU A 28 -15.71 14.18 1.27
CA GLU A 28 -15.92 14.42 2.70
C GLU A 28 -16.34 13.13 3.44
N LEU A 29 -17.36 12.43 2.92
CA LEU A 29 -17.84 11.18 3.52
C LEU A 29 -16.78 10.07 3.54
N VAL A 30 -15.97 9.99 2.48
CA VAL A 30 -14.80 9.10 2.43
C VAL A 30 -13.82 9.45 3.54
N ALA A 31 -13.52 10.73 3.73
CA ALA A 31 -12.61 11.18 4.79
C ALA A 31 -13.14 10.84 6.20
N GLU A 32 -14.45 10.91 6.43
CA GLU A 32 -15.10 10.47 7.68
C GLU A 32 -15.05 8.93 7.83
N VAL A 33 -15.30 8.18 6.77
CA VAL A 33 -15.17 6.71 6.76
C VAL A 33 -13.74 6.28 7.07
N GLY A 34 -12.74 6.97 6.51
CA GLY A 34 -11.33 6.76 6.81
C GLY A 34 -11.00 6.94 8.29
N GLU A 35 -11.56 7.97 8.94
CA GLU A 35 -11.38 8.19 10.39
C GLU A 35 -11.96 7.04 11.22
N VAL A 36 -13.17 6.59 10.89
CA VAL A 36 -13.80 5.45 11.56
C VAL A 36 -12.98 4.17 11.33
N LYS A 37 -12.60 3.87 10.08
CA LYS A 37 -11.82 2.67 9.77
C LYS A 37 -10.46 2.66 10.47
N SER A 38 -9.79 3.82 10.54
CA SER A 38 -8.50 3.96 11.23
C SER A 38 -8.63 3.67 12.73
N GLN A 39 -9.68 4.20 13.39
CA GLN A 39 -9.95 3.93 14.81
C GLN A 39 -10.16 2.43 15.11
N TYR A 40 -10.85 1.70 14.23
CA TYR A 40 -11.15 0.28 14.44
C TYR A 40 -10.14 -0.68 13.79
N GLY A 41 -9.26 -0.19 12.92
CA GLY A 41 -8.33 -1.03 12.17
C GLY A 41 -8.93 -1.82 11.03
N LEU A 42 -10.00 -1.31 10.43
CA LEU A 42 -10.66 -1.97 9.32
C LEU A 42 -9.88 -1.71 8.02
N PRO A 43 -9.78 -2.70 7.12
CA PRO A 43 -9.05 -2.53 5.87
C PRO A 43 -9.66 -1.42 5.01
N ILE A 44 -8.80 -0.64 4.36
CA ILE A 44 -9.23 0.40 3.42
C ILE A 44 -10.00 -0.22 2.25
N TYR A 45 -9.49 -1.34 1.74
CA TYR A 45 -10.04 -2.06 0.59
C TYR A 45 -10.87 -3.27 1.03
N VAL A 46 -12.16 -3.28 0.68
CA VAL A 46 -13.09 -4.40 0.92
C VAL A 46 -13.77 -4.76 -0.41
N PRO A 47 -13.21 -5.74 -1.17
CA PRO A 47 -13.67 -6.06 -2.52
C PRO A 47 -15.17 -6.37 -2.61
N GLU A 48 -15.69 -7.15 -1.66
CA GLU A 48 -17.10 -7.57 -1.64
C GLU A 48 -18.05 -6.39 -1.49
N ARG A 49 -17.67 -5.39 -0.68
CA ARG A 49 -18.47 -4.18 -0.46
C ARG A 49 -18.56 -3.35 -1.74
N GLU A 50 -17.45 -3.22 -2.46
CA GLU A 50 -17.43 -2.53 -3.76
C GLU A 50 -18.24 -3.27 -4.80
N ALA A 51 -18.08 -4.59 -4.91
CA ALA A 51 -18.82 -5.41 -5.85
C ALA A 51 -20.33 -5.31 -5.62
N SER A 52 -20.77 -5.40 -4.36
CA SER A 52 -22.17 -5.24 -3.97
C SER A 52 -22.72 -3.85 -4.30
N MET A 53 -21.95 -2.79 -4.00
CA MET A 53 -22.34 -1.41 -4.29
C MET A 53 -22.47 -1.17 -5.80
N LEU A 54 -21.48 -1.59 -6.60
CA LEU A 54 -21.51 -1.47 -8.06
C LEU A 54 -22.70 -2.24 -8.65
N ALA A 55 -22.96 -3.47 -8.20
CA ALA A 55 -24.10 -4.25 -8.66
C ALA A 55 -25.44 -3.54 -8.39
N SER A 56 -25.61 -2.95 -7.19
CA SER A 56 -26.81 -2.15 -6.86
C SER A 56 -26.97 -0.96 -7.79
N ARG A 57 -25.90 -0.16 -7.99
CA ARG A 57 -25.95 1.06 -8.80
C ARG A 57 -26.13 0.79 -10.28
N ARG A 58 -25.60 -0.31 -10.81
CA ARG A 58 -25.88 -0.78 -12.17
C ARG A 58 -27.37 -1.07 -12.38
N LYS A 59 -28.02 -1.71 -11.40
CA LYS A 59 -29.46 -2.02 -11.46
C LYS A 59 -30.31 -0.75 -11.42
N GLU A 60 -29.97 0.20 -10.55
CA GLU A 60 -30.64 1.50 -10.47
C GLU A 60 -30.49 2.30 -11.77
N ALA A 61 -29.28 2.35 -12.33
CA ALA A 61 -29.02 3.04 -13.61
C ALA A 61 -29.85 2.45 -14.75
N ALA A 62 -29.90 1.11 -14.86
CA ALA A 62 -30.73 0.43 -15.85
C ALA A 62 -32.21 0.82 -15.75
N ALA A 63 -32.75 0.92 -14.52
CA ALA A 63 -34.14 1.31 -14.27
C ALA A 63 -34.44 2.77 -14.68
N MET A 64 -33.42 3.63 -14.72
CA MET A 64 -33.51 5.04 -15.11
C MET A 64 -33.19 5.28 -16.59
N GLY A 65 -32.87 4.24 -17.37
CA GLY A 65 -32.44 4.38 -18.76
C GLY A 65 -30.99 4.86 -18.92
N VAL A 66 -30.20 4.86 -17.85
CA VAL A 66 -28.77 5.17 -17.88
C VAL A 66 -27.99 3.89 -18.16
N PRO A 67 -27.01 3.88 -19.09
CA PRO A 67 -26.18 2.71 -19.33
C PRO A 67 -25.47 2.23 -18.05
N PRO A 68 -25.63 0.95 -17.66
CA PRO A 68 -25.01 0.43 -16.44
C PRO A 68 -23.47 0.54 -16.42
N ASP A 69 -22.84 0.42 -17.59
CA ASP A 69 -21.38 0.50 -17.71
C ASP A 69 -20.88 1.93 -17.45
N LEU A 70 -21.65 2.95 -17.85
CA LEU A 70 -21.30 4.36 -17.60
C LEU A 70 -21.21 4.65 -16.09
N ILE A 71 -22.22 4.24 -15.31
CA ILE A 71 -22.21 4.50 -13.87
C ILE A 71 -21.11 3.69 -13.16
N GLU A 72 -20.84 2.47 -13.64
CA GLU A 72 -19.75 1.65 -13.10
C GLU A 72 -18.40 2.34 -13.32
N ASP A 73 -18.11 2.82 -14.52
CA ASP A 73 -16.85 3.49 -14.85
C ASP A 73 -16.65 4.75 -14.00
N VAL A 74 -17.68 5.58 -13.87
CA VAL A 74 -17.65 6.79 -13.03
C VAL A 74 -17.36 6.41 -11.58
N LEU A 75 -18.11 5.46 -11.01
CA LEU A 75 -17.91 5.05 -9.62
C LEU A 75 -16.54 4.43 -9.38
N ARG A 76 -16.02 3.61 -10.32
CA ARG A 76 -14.68 3.03 -10.23
C ARG A 76 -13.60 4.10 -10.25
N ARG A 77 -13.69 5.11 -11.11
CA ARG A 77 -12.72 6.22 -11.15
C ARG A 77 -12.75 7.04 -9.86
N VAL A 78 -13.93 7.33 -9.35
CA VAL A 78 -14.13 8.12 -8.13
C VAL A 78 -13.66 7.35 -6.89
N MET A 79 -13.90 6.03 -6.82
CA MET A 79 -13.35 5.16 -5.77
C MET A 79 -11.82 5.15 -5.79
N ARG A 80 -11.19 5.08 -6.96
CA ARG A 80 -9.71 5.14 -7.07
C ARG A 80 -9.13 6.41 -6.43
N GLU A 81 -9.78 7.56 -6.62
CA GLU A 81 -9.37 8.83 -6.02
C GLU A 81 -9.45 8.82 -4.48
N SER A 82 -10.42 8.09 -3.93
CA SER A 82 -10.61 7.96 -2.48
C SER A 82 -9.44 7.25 -1.80
N TYR A 83 -8.85 6.22 -2.41
CA TYR A 83 -7.71 5.53 -1.79
C TYR A 83 -6.43 6.37 -1.76
N SER A 84 -6.27 7.28 -2.72
CA SER A 84 -5.10 8.17 -2.74
C SER A 84 -5.19 9.26 -1.68
N SER A 85 -6.41 9.73 -1.36
CA SER A 85 -6.68 10.79 -0.39
C SER A 85 -6.84 10.29 1.06
N GLU A 86 -7.29 9.05 1.28
CA GLU A 86 -7.34 8.44 2.63
C GLU A 86 -5.94 8.18 3.22
N ASN A 87 -4.91 8.04 2.38
CA ASN A 87 -3.55 7.74 2.81
C ASN A 87 -2.91 8.81 3.72
N ASP A 88 -3.44 10.04 3.78
CA ASP A 88 -2.81 11.11 4.56
C ASP A 88 -3.19 11.11 6.06
N LYS A 89 -4.18 10.31 6.48
CA LYS A 89 -4.67 10.28 7.88
C LYS A 89 -4.08 9.16 8.76
N GLY A 90 -3.16 8.36 8.21
CA GLY A 90 -2.47 7.29 8.93
C GLY A 90 -3.27 5.98 9.03
N PHE A 91 -2.56 4.87 9.21
CA PHE A 91 -3.10 3.51 9.31
C PHE A 91 -2.95 2.97 10.74
N LYS A 92 -3.78 1.98 11.11
CA LYS A 92 -3.60 1.27 12.37
C LYS A 92 -2.27 0.52 12.38
N THR A 93 -1.53 0.67 13.47
CA THR A 93 -0.35 -0.11 13.81
C THR A 93 -0.77 -1.49 14.32
N LEU A 94 -0.51 -2.55 13.57
CA LEU A 94 -0.83 -3.92 14.01
C LEU A 94 0.16 -4.47 15.04
N CYS A 95 1.42 -4.03 15.01
CA CYS A 95 2.45 -4.42 15.99
C CYS A 95 3.07 -3.19 16.69
N PRO A 96 2.37 -2.56 17.66
CA PRO A 96 2.85 -1.33 18.30
C PRO A 96 4.17 -1.47 19.08
N SER A 97 4.53 -2.71 19.47
CA SER A 97 5.77 -3.01 20.19
C SER A 97 6.97 -3.22 19.28
N LEU A 98 6.80 -3.16 17.96
CA LEU A 98 7.91 -3.35 17.02
C LEU A 98 8.98 -2.27 17.25
N ARG A 99 10.23 -2.73 17.38
CA ARG A 99 11.40 -1.86 17.37
C ARG A 99 11.57 -1.20 15.98
N PRO A 100 12.47 -0.21 15.81
CA PRO A 100 12.56 0.52 14.55
C PRO A 100 12.76 -0.38 13.32
N VAL A 101 12.15 0.03 12.21
CA VAL A 101 12.32 -0.59 10.90
C VAL A 101 13.50 0.08 10.20
N VAL A 102 14.43 -0.71 9.68
CA VAL A 102 15.52 -0.20 8.85
C VAL A 102 15.27 -0.57 7.39
N ILE A 103 15.25 0.41 6.49
CA ILE A 103 15.11 0.17 5.05
C ILE A 103 16.45 0.41 4.37
N VAL A 104 17.04 -0.66 3.86
CA VAL A 104 18.27 -0.63 3.05
C VAL A 104 17.90 -0.23 1.63
N GLY A 105 18.44 0.89 1.15
CA GLY A 105 18.00 1.51 -0.09
C GLY A 105 16.64 2.23 0.03
N GLY A 106 16.31 2.72 1.22
CA GLY A 106 15.06 3.48 1.49
C GLY A 106 14.91 4.74 0.64
N GLY A 107 16.02 5.36 0.22
CA GLY A 107 16.06 6.48 -0.73
C GLY A 107 15.71 6.08 -2.17
N GLY A 108 15.51 4.79 -2.46
CA GLY A 108 14.92 4.31 -3.71
C GLY A 108 13.43 4.64 -3.80
N GLN A 109 12.84 4.52 -4.99
CA GLN A 109 11.42 4.82 -5.19
C GLN A 109 10.51 3.88 -4.39
N MET A 110 10.78 2.56 -4.43
CA MET A 110 10.02 1.56 -3.66
C MET A 110 10.31 1.67 -2.15
N GLY A 111 11.56 1.94 -1.78
CA GLY A 111 11.98 2.18 -0.40
C GLY A 111 11.18 3.32 0.23
N ARG A 112 11.07 4.46 -0.46
CA ARG A 112 10.27 5.62 -0.03
C ARG A 112 8.78 5.31 0.10
N LEU A 113 8.25 4.45 -0.77
CA LEU A 113 6.86 4.02 -0.65
C LEU A 113 6.65 3.26 0.66
N PHE A 114 7.47 2.25 0.95
CA PHE A 114 7.36 1.49 2.20
C PHE A 114 7.67 2.35 3.43
N GLU A 115 8.66 3.25 3.36
CA GLU A 115 8.93 4.25 4.41
C GLU A 115 7.68 5.08 4.72
N LYS A 116 7.02 5.61 3.69
CA LYS A 116 5.77 6.37 3.83
C LYS A 116 4.67 5.52 4.49
N MET A 117 4.43 4.30 4.01
CA MET A 117 3.36 3.45 4.53
C MET A 117 3.59 3.01 5.98
N LEU A 118 4.84 2.69 6.33
CA LEU A 118 5.24 2.38 7.70
C LEU A 118 5.11 3.60 8.62
N GLY A 119 5.56 4.77 8.17
CA GLY A 119 5.43 6.03 8.93
C GLY A 119 3.97 6.42 9.16
N LEU A 120 3.12 6.28 8.13
CA LEU A 120 1.67 6.46 8.26
C LEU A 120 1.04 5.46 9.23
N SER A 121 1.65 4.30 9.42
CA SER A 121 1.22 3.28 10.38
C SER A 121 1.85 3.46 11.77
N GLY A 122 2.56 4.57 12.02
CA GLY A 122 3.15 4.89 13.33
C GLY A 122 4.47 4.17 13.65
N TYR A 123 5.07 3.44 12.70
CA TYR A 123 6.37 2.80 12.92
C TYR A 123 7.51 3.81 12.81
N GLN A 124 8.54 3.65 13.65
CA GLN A 124 9.79 4.39 13.48
C GLN A 124 10.59 3.76 12.34
N VAL A 125 10.92 4.57 11.33
CA VAL A 125 11.69 4.11 10.16
C VAL A 125 13.04 4.80 10.13
N ARG A 126 14.08 4.02 9.84
CA ARG A 126 15.45 4.49 9.57
C ARG A 126 15.84 4.03 8.17
N THR A 127 16.62 4.85 7.49
CA THR A 127 17.11 4.54 6.15
C THR A 127 18.60 4.26 6.20
N LEU A 128 19.04 3.24 5.46
CA LEU A 128 20.45 2.87 5.28
C LEU A 128 20.78 2.96 3.79
N GLU A 129 21.53 4.00 3.41
CA GLU A 129 22.00 4.20 2.04
C GLU A 129 23.45 3.76 1.83
N LYS A 130 23.92 3.87 0.58
CA LYS A 130 25.30 3.53 0.17
C LYS A 130 26.38 4.22 1.00
N GLU A 131 26.13 5.44 1.47
CA GLU A 131 27.11 6.20 2.26
C GLU A 131 27.03 5.89 3.75
N ASP A 132 25.97 5.22 4.21
CA ASP A 132 25.73 4.94 5.65
C ASP A 132 26.33 3.62 6.12
N TRP A 133 26.97 2.83 5.24
CA TRP A 133 27.46 1.49 5.57
C TRP A 133 28.48 1.46 6.72
N ALA A 134 29.21 2.56 6.95
CA ALA A 134 30.10 2.67 8.12
C ALA A 134 29.32 2.65 9.46
N ARG A 135 28.05 3.08 9.44
CA ARG A 135 27.14 3.12 10.59
C ARG A 135 26.11 1.98 10.57
N ALA A 136 26.17 1.08 9.58
CA ALA A 136 25.24 -0.04 9.47
C ALA A 136 25.10 -0.85 10.77
N PRO A 137 26.20 -1.22 11.48
CA PRO A 137 26.08 -1.97 12.73
C PRO A 137 25.30 -1.23 13.83
N GLU A 138 25.41 0.09 13.90
CA GLU A 138 24.67 0.94 14.84
C GLU A 138 23.19 1.02 14.44
N LEU A 139 22.92 1.24 13.15
CA LEU A 139 21.56 1.45 12.64
C LEU A 139 20.64 0.24 12.82
N VAL A 140 21.19 -0.98 12.69
CA VAL A 140 20.41 -2.22 12.82
C VAL A 140 20.50 -2.88 14.20
N ALA A 141 21.31 -2.36 15.12
CA ALA A 141 21.60 -3.01 16.41
C ALA A 141 20.34 -3.32 17.23
N ASP A 142 19.34 -2.43 17.18
CA ASP A 142 18.06 -2.55 17.84
C ASP A 142 16.90 -2.75 16.86
N ALA A 143 17.14 -3.02 15.58
CA ALA A 143 16.09 -3.15 14.58
C ALA A 143 15.11 -4.29 14.91
N GLY A 144 13.82 -4.01 14.77
CA GLY A 144 12.75 -5.03 14.83
C GLY A 144 12.47 -5.64 13.46
N MET A 145 12.79 -4.92 12.39
CA MET A 145 12.65 -5.37 11.01
C MET A 145 13.67 -4.67 10.12
N VAL A 146 14.24 -5.40 9.16
CA VAL A 146 15.10 -4.87 8.09
C VAL A 146 14.48 -5.20 6.75
N ILE A 147 14.24 -4.19 5.93
CA ILE A 147 13.70 -4.32 4.57
C ILE A 147 14.79 -3.97 3.55
N VAL A 148 15.10 -4.90 2.64
CA VAL A 148 16.07 -4.71 1.56
C VAL A 148 15.35 -4.29 0.28
N SER A 149 15.55 -3.03 -0.11
CA SER A 149 14.92 -2.39 -1.27
C SER A 149 15.97 -1.79 -2.22
N VAL A 150 16.90 -2.63 -2.68
CA VAL A 150 18.00 -2.25 -3.60
C VAL A 150 17.82 -2.86 -5.00
N PRO A 151 18.56 -2.39 -6.03
CA PRO A 151 18.49 -3.01 -7.36
C PRO A 151 18.84 -4.50 -7.35
N ILE A 152 18.10 -5.28 -8.15
CA ILE A 152 18.16 -6.76 -8.18
C ILE A 152 19.61 -7.31 -8.26
N HIS A 153 20.45 -6.70 -9.09
CA HIS A 153 21.82 -7.16 -9.34
C HIS A 153 22.79 -6.97 -8.14
N VAL A 154 22.39 -6.23 -7.11
CA VAL A 154 23.19 -6.05 -5.87
C VAL A 154 22.50 -6.61 -4.63
N THR A 155 21.27 -7.12 -4.74
CA THR A 155 20.46 -7.54 -3.59
C THR A 155 21.15 -8.60 -2.74
N GLU A 156 21.63 -9.70 -3.35
CA GLU A 156 22.31 -10.79 -2.63
C GLU A 156 23.58 -10.30 -1.93
N GLN A 157 24.42 -9.53 -2.65
CA GLN A 157 25.63 -8.92 -2.09
C GLN A 157 25.33 -8.00 -0.90
N VAL A 158 24.26 -7.22 -0.98
CA VAL A 158 23.83 -6.32 0.11
C VAL A 158 23.37 -7.13 1.33
N ILE A 159 22.60 -8.19 1.12
CA ILE A 159 22.14 -9.08 2.19
C ILE A 159 23.33 -9.73 2.89
N GLU A 160 24.28 -10.27 2.14
CA GLU A 160 25.50 -10.90 2.69
C GLU A 160 26.38 -9.92 3.49
N LYS A 161 26.37 -8.64 3.11
CA LYS A 161 27.12 -7.58 3.79
C LYS A 161 26.44 -7.07 5.06
N LEU A 162 25.18 -7.43 5.31
CA LEU A 162 24.48 -6.95 6.51
C LEU A 162 25.23 -7.36 7.77
N PRO A 163 25.40 -6.45 8.74
CA PRO A 163 25.91 -6.83 10.05
C PRO A 163 24.90 -7.76 10.76
N PRO A 164 25.34 -8.48 11.82
CA PRO A 164 24.45 -9.37 12.56
C PRO A 164 23.19 -8.65 13.05
N LEU A 165 22.04 -9.22 12.75
CA LEU A 165 20.74 -8.70 13.18
C LEU A 165 20.34 -9.32 14.53
N PRO A 166 19.51 -8.63 15.33
CA PRO A 166 18.85 -9.24 16.49
C PRO A 166 18.13 -10.53 16.08
N ALA A 167 18.19 -11.58 16.91
CA ALA A 167 17.68 -12.90 16.54
C ALA A 167 16.17 -12.94 16.23
N ASP A 168 15.41 -12.00 16.79
CA ASP A 168 13.97 -11.79 16.57
C ASP A 168 13.65 -10.74 15.49
N CYS A 169 14.66 -10.11 14.89
CA CYS A 169 14.47 -9.14 13.81
C CYS A 169 13.92 -9.84 12.57
N ILE A 170 12.89 -9.28 11.95
CA ILE A 170 12.35 -9.80 10.69
C ILE A 170 13.22 -9.30 9.53
N LEU A 171 13.75 -10.20 8.70
CA LEU A 171 14.47 -9.82 7.48
C LEU A 171 13.57 -10.00 6.25
N VAL A 172 13.42 -8.92 5.49
CA VAL A 172 12.52 -8.82 4.33
C VAL A 172 13.27 -8.32 3.10
N ASP A 173 12.98 -8.85 1.92
CA ASP A 173 13.38 -8.25 0.64
C ASP A 173 12.16 -7.82 -0.20
N LEU A 174 12.34 -6.78 -1.04
CA LEU A 174 11.33 -6.33 -2.02
C LEU A 174 11.75 -6.63 -3.47
N CYS A 175 12.69 -7.54 -3.68
CA CYS A 175 13.26 -7.86 -4.99
C CYS A 175 12.18 -8.41 -5.93
N SER A 176 12.39 -8.39 -7.24
CA SER A 176 11.43 -9.03 -8.17
C SER A 176 11.64 -10.54 -8.29
N VAL A 177 12.86 -11.02 -8.03
CA VAL A 177 13.20 -12.46 -8.06
C VAL A 177 13.24 -13.00 -6.63
N LYS A 178 12.68 -14.18 -6.38
CA LYS A 178 12.55 -14.74 -5.03
C LYS A 178 13.66 -15.73 -4.66
N ALA A 179 14.01 -16.65 -5.55
CA ALA A 179 14.89 -17.76 -5.21
C ALA A 179 16.27 -17.32 -4.65
N GLY A 180 16.99 -16.43 -5.34
CA GLY A 180 18.32 -15.96 -4.93
C GLY A 180 18.29 -15.15 -3.63
N PRO A 181 17.57 -14.01 -3.58
CA PRO A 181 17.47 -13.17 -2.39
C PRO A 181 16.97 -13.91 -1.15
N LEU A 182 15.96 -14.77 -1.28
CA LEU A 182 15.44 -15.54 -0.15
C LEU A 182 16.51 -16.46 0.46
N GLN A 183 17.28 -17.15 -0.38
CA GLN A 183 18.37 -18.01 0.09
C GLN A 183 19.51 -17.21 0.73
N ALA A 184 19.85 -16.05 0.18
CA ALA A 184 20.81 -15.14 0.79
C ALA A 184 20.35 -14.68 2.19
N MET A 185 19.07 -14.31 2.34
CA MET A 185 18.51 -13.91 3.65
C MET A 185 18.50 -15.06 4.65
N LEU A 186 18.09 -16.26 4.23
CA LEU A 186 18.09 -17.45 5.09
C LEU A 186 19.48 -17.85 5.57
N SER A 187 20.51 -17.55 4.77
CA SER A 187 21.91 -17.81 5.10
C SER A 187 22.51 -16.73 6.00
N ALA A 188 22.17 -15.47 5.76
CA ALA A 188 22.70 -14.32 6.51
C ALA A 188 22.05 -14.13 7.89
N HIS A 189 20.82 -14.60 8.07
CA HIS A 189 20.04 -14.40 9.29
C HIS A 189 19.44 -15.69 9.82
N SER A 190 19.46 -15.90 11.13
CA SER A 190 18.89 -17.09 11.80
C SER A 190 17.44 -16.90 12.26
N GLY A 191 16.95 -15.67 12.32
CA GLY A 191 15.59 -15.32 12.73
C GLY A 191 14.53 -15.41 11.62
N PRO A 192 13.42 -14.67 11.76
CA PRO A 192 12.33 -14.65 10.79
C PRO A 192 12.74 -14.05 9.43
N VAL A 193 12.29 -14.69 8.34
CA VAL A 193 12.61 -14.29 6.96
C VAL A 193 11.38 -14.43 6.05
N VAL A 194 11.09 -13.39 5.26
CA VAL A 194 10.05 -13.39 4.22
C VAL A 194 10.51 -12.60 2.99
N GLY A 195 10.32 -13.15 1.80
CA GLY A 195 10.53 -12.42 0.54
C GLY A 195 9.23 -11.79 0.06
N LEU A 196 9.25 -10.54 -0.41
CA LEU A 196 8.09 -9.87 -1.01
C LEU A 196 8.38 -9.49 -2.46
N HIS A 197 7.33 -9.45 -3.28
CA HIS A 197 7.33 -8.89 -4.62
C HIS A 197 6.16 -7.92 -4.81
N PRO A 198 6.38 -6.61 -4.68
CA PRO A 198 5.40 -5.64 -5.16
C PRO A 198 5.25 -5.77 -6.69
N MET A 199 4.11 -6.26 -7.18
CA MET A 199 3.81 -6.46 -8.61
C MET A 199 3.41 -5.16 -9.32
N PHE A 200 3.91 -4.03 -8.84
CA PHE A 200 3.51 -2.70 -9.25
C PHE A 200 4.65 -1.71 -9.07
N GLY A 201 4.57 -0.61 -9.83
CA GLY A 201 5.52 0.48 -9.74
C GLY A 201 5.24 1.41 -8.55
N PRO A 202 6.27 2.14 -8.09
CA PRO A 202 6.17 3.10 -6.99
C PRO A 202 5.29 4.32 -7.29
N ASP A 203 4.98 4.58 -8.58
CA ASP A 203 4.13 5.70 -9.03
C ASP A 203 2.67 5.61 -8.59
N SER A 204 2.24 4.45 -8.09
CA SER A 204 0.87 4.23 -7.59
C SER A 204 0.52 5.09 -6.37
N GLY A 205 1.51 5.52 -5.58
CA GLY A 205 1.34 6.35 -4.38
C GLY A 205 0.54 5.70 -3.23
N SER A 206 0.06 4.47 -3.42
CA SER A 206 -0.79 3.69 -2.52
C SER A 206 -0.69 2.19 -2.83
N LEU A 207 -0.89 1.33 -1.84
CA LEU A 207 -0.99 -0.12 -2.04
C LEU A 207 -2.42 -0.59 -2.33
N ALA A 208 -3.40 0.32 -2.35
CA ALA A 208 -4.78 -0.04 -2.63
C ALA A 208 -4.93 -0.75 -3.99
N LYS A 209 -5.49 -1.96 -3.95
CA LYS A 209 -5.69 -2.85 -5.12
C LYS A 209 -4.41 -3.33 -5.79
N GLN A 210 -3.26 -3.05 -5.20
CA GLN A 210 -1.98 -3.52 -5.69
C GLN A 210 -1.72 -4.94 -5.18
N VAL A 211 -1.07 -5.76 -6.00
CA VAL A 211 -0.72 -7.13 -5.63
C VAL A 211 0.70 -7.18 -5.08
N VAL A 212 0.88 -7.81 -3.93
CA VAL A 212 2.18 -8.17 -3.37
C VAL A 212 2.25 -9.69 -3.30
N VAL A 213 3.18 -10.29 -4.04
CA VAL A 213 3.50 -11.71 -3.88
C VAL A 213 4.39 -11.86 -2.64
N TYR A 214 4.17 -12.88 -1.82
CA TYR A 214 5.08 -13.20 -0.72
C TYR A 214 5.57 -14.64 -0.82
N CYS A 215 6.81 -14.87 -0.39
CA CYS A 215 7.43 -16.19 -0.36
C CYS A 215 7.97 -16.42 1.06
N ASP A 216 7.43 -17.44 1.73
CA ASP A 216 7.79 -17.76 3.10
C ASP A 216 9.24 -18.29 3.18
N GLY A 217 10.04 -17.69 4.06
CA GLY A 217 11.38 -18.17 4.37
C GLY A 217 11.42 -18.99 5.65
N ARG A 218 11.32 -18.32 6.81
CA ARG A 218 11.44 -18.94 8.14
C ARG A 218 10.59 -18.20 9.17
N GLN A 219 9.95 -18.94 10.09
CA GLN A 219 9.13 -18.41 11.19
C GLN A 219 7.98 -17.48 10.72
N PRO A 220 7.06 -17.95 9.86
CA PRO A 220 5.94 -17.14 9.36
C PRO A 220 5.05 -16.54 10.44
N GLU A 221 4.91 -17.22 11.57
CA GLU A 221 4.19 -16.72 12.73
C GLU A 221 4.73 -15.39 13.27
N ALA A 222 6.02 -15.08 13.06
CA ALA A 222 6.65 -13.85 13.55
C ALA A 222 6.39 -12.62 12.66
N TYR A 223 6.08 -12.82 11.37
CA TYR A 223 5.81 -11.73 10.42
C TYR A 223 4.39 -11.74 9.85
N GLN A 224 3.52 -12.65 10.29
CA GLN A 224 2.13 -12.69 9.83
C GLN A 224 1.40 -11.34 10.00
N TRP A 225 1.66 -10.64 11.11
CA TRP A 225 1.11 -9.30 11.35
C TRP A 225 1.55 -8.28 10.27
N PHE A 226 2.73 -8.44 9.67
CA PHE A 226 3.25 -7.54 8.65
C PHE A 226 2.57 -7.79 7.30
N LEU A 227 2.27 -9.05 6.98
CA LEU A 227 1.42 -9.39 5.84
C LEU A 227 0.01 -8.79 6.03
N GLU A 228 -0.57 -8.94 7.21
CA GLU A 228 -1.86 -8.30 7.55
C GLU A 228 -1.77 -6.77 7.47
N GLN A 229 -0.64 -6.17 7.85
CA GLN A 229 -0.41 -4.73 7.75
C GLN A 229 -0.43 -4.26 6.28
N ILE A 230 0.12 -5.04 5.35
CA ILE A 230 0.03 -4.78 3.91
C ILE A 230 -1.43 -4.83 3.42
N GLN A 231 -2.25 -5.71 3.97
CA GLN A 231 -3.69 -5.76 3.67
C GLN A 231 -4.45 -4.55 4.24
N VAL A 232 -4.08 -4.07 5.43
CA VAL A 232 -4.61 -2.81 6.00
C VAL A 232 -4.31 -1.63 5.07
N TRP A 233 -3.14 -1.63 4.44
CA TRP A 233 -2.75 -0.67 3.40
C TRP A 233 -3.52 -0.82 2.08
N GLY A 234 -4.40 -1.83 1.97
CA GLY A 234 -5.23 -2.12 0.81
C GLY A 234 -4.57 -3.03 -0.23
N GLY A 235 -3.39 -3.58 0.08
CA GLY A 235 -2.69 -4.55 -0.76
C GLY A 235 -3.37 -5.90 -0.78
N ALA A 236 -3.43 -6.53 -1.95
CA ALA A 236 -3.81 -7.93 -2.10
C ALA A 236 -2.55 -8.80 -1.99
N LEU A 237 -2.61 -9.83 -1.15
CA LEU A 237 -1.52 -10.79 -0.99
C LEU A 237 -1.78 -12.05 -1.81
N THR A 238 -0.72 -12.58 -2.42
CA THR A 238 -0.70 -13.92 -3.00
C THR A 238 0.59 -14.60 -2.61
N SER A 239 0.56 -15.90 -2.32
CA SER A 239 1.78 -16.67 -2.12
C SER A 239 2.44 -16.97 -3.48
N ASP A 240 3.77 -17.02 -3.53
CA ASP A 240 4.57 -17.55 -4.65
C ASP A 240 4.47 -19.08 -4.73
#